data_AF-A0A2E4DAU0-F1
#
_entry.id   AF-A0A2E4DAU0-F1
#
_cell.length_a   1.000
_cell.length_b   1.000
_cell.length_c   1.000
_cell.angle_alpha   90.00
_cell.angle_beta   90.00
_cell.angle_gamma   90.00
#
_symmetry.space_group_name_H-M   'P 1'
#
loop_
_entity.id
_entity.type
_entity.pdbx_description
1 polymer ?
#
loop_
_entity_poly.entity_id
_entity_poly.type
_entity_poly.pdbx_seq_one_letter_code
_entity_poly.pdbx_strand_id
1 'polypeptide(L)'
;MRFLLLSVLLMSTTLYAIDMVSLGERLFREGRFSQHFYQQSQGDVNHSLNEGSSDLEMIDLFGVEQPSPFRGEAKSCASCHMSDEAQTIGSRIFNEFSALSKIPLRTDKLTHSLRNTPGFFGMGSKFAQNRTSHWDGEFFDHSETVLGNFTGRNMGWLGHERRAAYKNIAKVIKKDDGTSELAQKYGGSYQQNILDISGQNVQKLNDSDVINIVVEAVTAFMNQQDFQKNEKGEYNGSPYDQFLIANGIDTVPKNGETIFEYTGRVRLELAALKSPQFIKKKFFKSHQKEFGFEQKEWEGLKVFFNITGTNSRGLCIACHTPPLFSDQFYYNIGSTQFEYEDIHGIGSFNQLAATLPSYQDRGKKKYADRPTLADAQKVDLGLWNFFGRNKDVTKLIKQRLCRDPENCPNEKALPFMLARVKTPGLRQLNLSAPYFHHGKLNTLREAVDHYRLVNEASRQMDFVNLDPRMRNLRIGISDVRNLEAFLNALNEEL
;
A
#
# COMPACT_ATOMS: atom_id res chain seq x y z
N MET A 1 -39.40 -29.76 -39.97
CA MET A 1 -39.31 -28.28 -40.07
C MET A 1 -39.07 -27.72 -38.68
N ARG A 2 -37.81 -27.35 -38.37
CA ARG A 2 -37.42 -26.60 -37.17
C ARG A 2 -37.50 -25.11 -37.52
N PHE A 3 -38.22 -24.32 -36.73
CA PHE A 3 -38.11 -22.86 -36.76
C PHE A 3 -37.11 -22.44 -35.68
N LEU A 4 -35.99 -21.85 -36.12
CA LEU A 4 -35.04 -21.13 -35.27
C LEU A 4 -35.70 -19.83 -34.80
N LEU A 5 -35.75 -19.61 -33.48
CA LEU A 5 -35.91 -18.27 -32.90
C LEU A 5 -34.52 -17.78 -32.49
N LEU A 6 -34.01 -16.80 -33.24
CA LEU A 6 -32.78 -16.08 -32.93
C LEU A 6 -33.10 -15.07 -31.81
N SER A 7 -32.62 -15.31 -30.59
CA SER A 7 -32.64 -14.31 -29.52
C SER A 7 -31.44 -13.38 -29.71
N VAL A 8 -31.67 -12.21 -30.31
CA VAL A 8 -30.72 -11.10 -30.33
C VAL A 8 -30.68 -10.49 -28.93
N LEU A 9 -29.61 -10.76 -28.17
CA LEU A 9 -29.27 -9.97 -26.98
C LEU A 9 -28.84 -8.58 -27.46
N LEU A 10 -29.71 -7.58 -27.29
CA LEU A 10 -29.32 -6.18 -27.32
C LEU A 10 -28.52 -5.89 -26.04
N MET A 11 -27.20 -5.86 -26.13
CA MET A 11 -26.37 -5.21 -25.12
C MET A 11 -26.66 -3.70 -25.18
N SER A 12 -27.40 -3.19 -24.20
CA SER A 12 -27.54 -1.76 -23.99
C SER A 12 -26.20 -1.22 -23.49
N THR A 13 -25.40 -0.64 -24.38
CA THR A 13 -24.28 0.21 -23.99
C THR A 13 -24.84 1.52 -23.47
N THR A 14 -25.12 1.60 -22.17
CA THR A 14 -25.20 2.91 -21.51
C THR A 14 -23.83 3.55 -21.67
N LEU A 15 -23.72 4.60 -22.50
CA LEU A 15 -22.55 5.47 -22.50
C LEU A 15 -22.44 6.04 -21.09
N TYR A 16 -21.56 5.48 -20.26
CA TYR A 16 -21.15 6.14 -19.04
C TYR A 16 -20.43 7.43 -19.46
N ALA A 17 -20.91 8.58 -18.98
CA ALA A 17 -20.18 9.82 -19.11
C ALA A 17 -18.83 9.65 -18.40
N ILE A 18 -17.73 9.86 -19.11
CA ILE A 18 -16.41 9.78 -18.51
C ILE A 18 -16.24 10.89 -17.48
N ASP A 19 -15.67 10.54 -16.32
CA ASP A 19 -15.38 11.44 -15.22
C ASP A 19 -13.87 11.41 -14.86
N MET A 20 -13.46 12.25 -13.92
CA MET A 20 -12.05 12.32 -13.50
C MET A 20 -11.51 10.99 -12.95
N VAL A 21 -12.35 10.18 -12.32
CA VAL A 21 -11.92 8.93 -11.68
C VAL A 21 -11.76 7.83 -12.73
N SER A 22 -12.72 7.66 -13.63
CA SER A 22 -12.60 6.74 -14.76
C SER A 22 -11.44 7.11 -15.70
N LEU A 23 -11.16 8.41 -15.90
CA LEU A 23 -9.92 8.86 -16.55
C LEU A 23 -8.68 8.42 -15.75
N GLY A 24 -8.71 8.57 -14.43
CA GLY A 24 -7.64 8.14 -13.52
C GLY A 24 -7.38 6.64 -13.58
N GLU A 25 -8.42 5.82 -13.59
CA GLU A 25 -8.31 4.36 -13.73
C GLU A 25 -7.68 3.97 -15.07
N ARG A 26 -8.12 4.61 -16.16
CA ARG A 26 -7.50 4.41 -17.48
C ARG A 26 -6.01 4.72 -17.45
N LEU A 27 -5.64 5.88 -16.88
CA LEU A 27 -4.24 6.32 -16.77
C LEU A 27 -3.42 5.41 -15.85
N PHE A 28 -4.04 4.81 -14.83
CA PHE A 28 -3.41 3.83 -13.96
C PHE A 28 -2.98 2.56 -14.71
N ARG A 29 -3.71 2.20 -15.76
CA ARG A 29 -3.44 1.07 -16.66
C ARG A 29 -2.57 1.45 -17.87
N GLU A 30 -2.10 2.70 -17.97
CA GLU A 30 -1.40 3.20 -19.15
C GLU A 30 0.06 2.71 -19.24
N GLY A 31 0.28 1.69 -20.08
CA GLY A 31 1.61 1.11 -20.33
C GLY A 31 2.53 2.02 -21.16
N ARG A 32 1.97 2.96 -21.94
CA ARG A 32 2.73 3.82 -22.85
C ARG A 32 3.62 4.84 -22.14
N PHE A 33 3.43 5.04 -20.84
CA PHE A 33 4.29 5.88 -20.02
C PHE A 33 5.62 5.21 -19.64
N SER A 34 5.73 3.88 -19.78
CA SER A 34 6.95 3.14 -19.44
C SER A 34 8.12 3.46 -20.36
N GLN A 35 9.33 3.23 -19.82
CA GLN A 35 10.56 3.35 -20.59
C GLN A 35 10.63 2.31 -21.72
N HIS A 36 10.11 1.09 -21.51
CA HIS A 36 10.06 0.04 -22.52
C HIS A 36 9.25 0.50 -23.74
N PHE A 37 8.00 0.94 -23.55
CA PHE A 37 7.17 1.44 -24.64
C PHE A 37 7.82 2.63 -25.36
N TYR A 38 8.42 3.55 -24.59
CA TYR A 38 9.12 4.70 -25.17
C TYR A 38 10.26 4.30 -26.13
N GLN A 39 11.00 3.23 -25.82
CA GLN A 39 12.06 2.73 -26.71
C GLN A 39 11.50 2.03 -27.95
N GLN A 40 10.49 1.17 -27.76
CA GLN A 40 9.93 0.38 -28.87
C GLN A 40 9.13 1.23 -29.85
N SER A 41 8.41 2.24 -29.35
CA SER A 41 7.56 3.11 -30.18
C SER A 41 8.33 4.02 -31.13
N GLN A 42 9.61 4.28 -30.88
CA GLN A 42 10.41 5.28 -31.61
C GLN A 42 9.70 6.66 -31.72
N GLY A 43 8.84 6.98 -30.75
CA GLY A 43 8.06 8.21 -30.70
C GLY A 43 6.69 8.16 -31.36
N ASP A 44 6.22 7.04 -31.88
CA ASP A 44 4.82 6.83 -32.25
C ASP A 44 4.00 6.37 -31.03
N VAL A 45 3.19 7.26 -30.46
CA VAL A 45 2.44 6.95 -29.23
C VAL A 45 1.26 6.00 -29.45
N ASN A 46 0.92 5.70 -30.71
CA ASN A 46 -0.13 4.75 -31.08
C ASN A 46 0.48 3.43 -31.62
N HIS A 47 1.79 3.26 -31.47
CA HIS A 47 2.49 2.04 -31.84
C HIS A 47 1.92 0.80 -31.12
N SER A 48 1.70 -0.27 -31.86
CA SER A 48 1.40 -1.60 -31.31
C SER A 48 2.69 -2.33 -31.01
N LEU A 49 2.88 -2.75 -29.75
CA LEU A 49 4.09 -3.47 -29.35
C LEU A 49 4.19 -4.82 -30.08
N ASN A 50 5.38 -5.09 -30.62
CA ASN A 50 5.72 -6.42 -31.13
C ASN A 50 6.00 -7.40 -29.97
N GLU A 51 6.64 -6.92 -28.91
CA GLU A 51 7.01 -7.69 -27.72
C GLU A 51 6.77 -6.87 -26.45
N GLY A 52 6.22 -7.54 -25.43
CA GLY A 52 6.02 -6.96 -24.10
C GLY A 52 7.31 -6.70 -23.34
N SER A 53 7.18 -6.08 -22.18
CA SER A 53 8.30 -5.87 -21.26
C SER A 53 8.69 -7.20 -20.61
N SER A 54 9.97 -7.58 -20.67
CA SER A 54 10.42 -8.90 -20.20
C SER A 54 10.15 -9.17 -18.71
N ASP A 55 10.10 -8.11 -17.89
CA ASP A 55 9.77 -8.20 -16.46
C ASP A 55 8.29 -8.51 -16.19
N LEU A 56 7.44 -8.51 -17.22
CA LEU A 56 6.02 -8.85 -17.16
C LEU A 56 5.70 -10.20 -17.79
N GLU A 57 6.68 -11.02 -18.19
CA GLU A 57 6.38 -12.34 -18.75
C GLU A 57 5.84 -13.30 -17.68
N MET A 58 6.44 -13.26 -16.49
CA MET A 58 6.15 -14.19 -15.40
C MET A 58 6.06 -13.46 -14.06
N ILE A 59 5.16 -13.92 -13.18
CA ILE A 59 4.97 -13.43 -11.81
C ILE A 59 5.29 -14.55 -10.80
N ASP A 60 5.89 -14.18 -9.67
CA ASP A 60 6.19 -15.10 -8.58
C ASP A 60 5.01 -15.18 -7.60
N LEU A 61 4.37 -16.34 -7.52
CA LEU A 61 3.35 -16.66 -6.53
C LEU A 61 3.94 -17.54 -5.44
N PHE A 62 4.53 -16.92 -4.42
CA PHE A 62 5.09 -17.61 -3.24
C PHE A 62 6.14 -18.68 -3.57
N GLY A 63 7.06 -18.37 -4.49
CA GLY A 63 8.12 -19.25 -4.98
C GLY A 63 7.75 -20.03 -6.24
N VAL A 64 6.59 -19.78 -6.83
CA VAL A 64 6.09 -20.47 -8.03
C VAL A 64 5.86 -19.46 -9.15
N GLU A 65 6.69 -19.53 -10.19
CA GLU A 65 6.55 -18.70 -11.38
C GLU A 65 5.33 -19.12 -12.21
N GLN A 66 4.49 -18.15 -12.55
CA GLN A 66 3.33 -18.32 -13.44
C GLN A 66 3.29 -17.23 -14.51
N PRO A 67 2.64 -17.46 -15.67
CA PRO A 67 2.43 -16.41 -16.65
C PRO A 67 1.73 -15.21 -16.02
N SER A 68 2.31 -14.03 -16.21
CA SER A 68 1.72 -12.78 -15.71
C SER A 68 0.41 -12.47 -16.45
N PRO A 69 -0.59 -11.86 -15.79
CA PRO A 69 -1.76 -11.33 -16.48
C PRO A 69 -1.42 -10.15 -17.41
N PHE A 70 -0.24 -9.55 -17.28
CA PHE A 70 0.25 -8.44 -18.11
C PHE A 70 1.26 -8.88 -19.19
N ARG A 71 1.29 -10.18 -19.51
CA ARG A 71 2.21 -10.72 -20.50
C ARG A 71 1.99 -10.08 -21.87
N GLY A 72 3.08 -9.69 -22.55
CA GLY A 72 3.00 -8.99 -23.84
C GLY A 72 2.71 -7.48 -23.73
N GLU A 73 2.50 -6.95 -22.53
CA GLU A 73 2.21 -5.53 -22.31
C GLU A 73 3.46 -4.73 -21.90
N ALA A 74 3.29 -3.40 -21.83
CA ALA A 74 4.26 -2.52 -21.21
C ALA A 74 3.90 -2.23 -19.74
N LYS A 75 4.90 -1.91 -18.93
CA LYS A 75 4.71 -1.59 -17.50
C LYS A 75 3.71 -0.45 -17.29
N SER A 76 2.74 -0.66 -16.40
CA SER A 76 1.79 0.33 -15.89
C SER A 76 1.70 0.25 -14.37
N CYS A 77 0.93 1.14 -13.71
CA CYS A 77 0.71 1.01 -12.26
C CYS A 77 0.00 -0.31 -11.92
N ALA A 78 -0.98 -0.72 -12.75
CA ALA A 78 -1.72 -1.95 -12.59
C ALA A 78 -0.84 -3.22 -12.58
N SER A 79 0.30 -3.19 -13.28
CA SER A 79 1.24 -4.33 -13.32
C SER A 79 1.90 -4.66 -11.98
N CYS A 80 1.89 -3.74 -11.02
CA CYS A 80 2.34 -3.96 -9.64
C CYS A 80 1.20 -3.86 -8.62
N HIS A 81 0.15 -3.10 -8.95
CA HIS A 81 -1.00 -2.86 -8.11
C HIS A 81 -2.24 -3.49 -8.74
N MET A 82 -2.37 -4.81 -8.58
CA MET A 82 -3.33 -5.61 -9.32
C MET A 82 -4.72 -5.61 -8.68
N SER A 83 -5.75 -5.74 -9.50
CA SER A 83 -7.15 -5.81 -9.10
C SER A 83 -7.88 -6.93 -9.85
N ASP A 84 -8.76 -6.58 -10.78
CA ASP A 84 -9.53 -7.52 -11.61
C ASP A 84 -8.69 -8.25 -12.66
N GLU A 85 -7.56 -7.68 -13.06
CA GLU A 85 -6.65 -8.24 -14.06
C GLU A 85 -6.05 -9.58 -13.61
N ALA A 86 -5.88 -9.75 -12.30
CA ALA A 86 -5.30 -10.93 -11.70
C ALA A 86 -6.32 -12.03 -11.38
N GLN A 87 -7.60 -11.90 -11.74
CA GLN A 87 -8.65 -12.86 -11.35
C GLN A 87 -8.32 -14.33 -11.68
N THR A 88 -7.52 -14.58 -12.72
CA THR A 88 -7.06 -15.93 -13.11
C THR A 88 -6.11 -16.56 -12.09
N ILE A 89 -5.38 -15.75 -11.33
CA ILE A 89 -4.41 -16.14 -10.30
C ILE A 89 -4.86 -15.79 -8.87
N GLY A 90 -5.86 -14.92 -8.72
CA GLY A 90 -6.52 -14.57 -7.46
C GLY A 90 -6.92 -13.10 -7.35
N SER A 91 -7.73 -12.76 -6.35
CA SER A 91 -8.09 -11.36 -6.08
C SER A 91 -6.98 -10.63 -5.30
N ARG A 92 -6.84 -9.33 -5.56
CA ARG A 92 -5.94 -8.39 -4.86
C ARG A 92 -6.62 -7.04 -4.65
N ILE A 93 -6.16 -6.31 -3.64
CA ILE A 93 -6.65 -4.97 -3.28
C ILE A 93 -5.63 -3.90 -3.67
N PHE A 94 -5.25 -3.92 -4.95
CA PHE A 94 -4.20 -3.08 -5.52
C PHE A 94 -2.83 -3.27 -4.86
N ASN A 95 -2.46 -4.52 -4.60
CA ASN A 95 -1.12 -4.98 -4.22
C ASN A 95 -0.69 -6.12 -5.14
N GLU A 96 0.57 -6.54 -5.03
CA GLU A 96 1.10 -7.65 -5.82
C GLU A 96 1.06 -8.98 -5.06
N PHE A 97 1.29 -10.09 -5.77
CA PHE A 97 1.50 -11.42 -5.21
C PHE A 97 2.97 -11.70 -4.86
N SER A 98 3.91 -11.15 -5.63
CA SER A 98 5.35 -11.34 -5.41
C SER A 98 5.80 -10.61 -4.15
N ALA A 99 6.83 -11.13 -3.48
CA ALA A 99 7.46 -10.43 -2.35
C ALA A 99 8.02 -9.07 -2.75
N LEU A 100 8.61 -8.99 -3.93
CA LEU A 100 9.11 -7.79 -4.57
C LEU A 100 8.70 -7.81 -6.04
N SER A 101 8.17 -6.71 -6.54
CA SER A 101 7.79 -6.57 -7.93
C SER A 101 9.00 -6.70 -8.84
N LYS A 102 8.91 -7.49 -9.91
CA LYS A 102 9.91 -7.41 -10.99
C LYS A 102 9.90 -6.01 -11.58
N ILE A 103 11.04 -5.49 -12.01
CA ILE A 103 11.16 -4.19 -12.71
C ILE A 103 12.08 -4.35 -13.92
N PRO A 104 11.96 -3.50 -14.95
CA PRO A 104 12.75 -3.65 -16.18
C PRO A 104 14.26 -3.63 -15.87
N LEU A 105 15.03 -4.54 -16.44
CA LEU A 105 16.49 -4.53 -16.29
C LEU A 105 17.07 -3.30 -16.99
N ARG A 106 17.86 -2.52 -16.27
CA ARG A 106 18.56 -1.32 -16.79
C ARG A 106 20.05 -1.39 -16.46
N THR A 107 20.79 -0.34 -16.78
CA THR A 107 22.25 -0.25 -16.54
C THR A 107 22.63 -0.30 -15.07
N ASP A 108 21.69 -0.05 -14.15
CA ASP A 108 21.87 -0.21 -12.70
C ASP A 108 21.77 -1.67 -12.23
N LYS A 109 21.45 -2.60 -13.13
CA LYS A 109 21.34 -4.05 -12.89
C LYS A 109 20.26 -4.45 -11.87
N LEU A 110 19.37 -3.54 -11.50
CA LEU A 110 18.24 -3.86 -10.62
C LEU A 110 17.16 -4.58 -11.42
N THR A 111 16.57 -5.60 -10.81
CA THR A 111 15.52 -6.43 -11.41
C THR A 111 14.26 -6.51 -10.57
N HIS A 112 14.30 -6.03 -9.32
CA HIS A 112 13.15 -6.03 -8.41
C HIS A 112 13.00 -4.69 -7.70
N SER A 113 11.78 -4.39 -7.26
CA SER A 113 11.50 -3.28 -6.35
C SER A 113 12.27 -3.48 -5.04
N LEU A 114 12.54 -2.38 -4.34
CA LEU A 114 13.17 -2.44 -3.01
C LEU A 114 12.25 -3.07 -1.96
N ARG A 115 10.94 -2.90 -2.13
CA ARG A 115 9.93 -3.23 -1.13
C ARG A 115 8.74 -3.91 -1.75
N ASN A 116 8.03 -4.65 -0.90
CA ASN A 116 6.73 -5.20 -1.18
C ASN A 116 5.74 -4.08 -1.52
N THR A 117 4.85 -4.33 -2.47
CA THR A 117 3.87 -3.36 -2.96
C THR A 117 2.72 -3.23 -1.96
N PRO A 118 2.53 -2.07 -1.31
CA PRO A 118 1.44 -1.89 -0.37
C PRO A 118 0.11 -1.76 -1.13
N GLY A 119 -0.94 -2.38 -0.59
CA GLY A 119 -2.31 -2.08 -0.99
C GLY A 119 -2.68 -0.65 -0.62
N PHE A 120 -3.62 -0.05 -1.37
CA PHE A 120 -4.00 1.35 -1.16
C PHE A 120 -5.50 1.61 -0.94
N PHE A 121 -6.29 0.55 -0.75
CA PHE A 121 -7.67 0.70 -0.25
C PHE A 121 -7.70 1.51 1.04
N GLY A 122 -8.60 2.50 1.10
CA GLY A 122 -8.79 3.39 2.24
C GLY A 122 -7.71 4.47 2.37
N MET A 123 -6.75 4.58 1.44
CA MET A 123 -5.71 5.61 1.52
C MET A 123 -6.31 7.03 1.48
N GLY A 124 -7.34 7.23 0.64
CA GLY A 124 -8.02 8.52 0.48
C GLY A 124 -9.15 8.75 1.48
N SER A 125 -9.38 7.82 2.41
CA SER A 125 -10.45 7.92 3.39
C SER A 125 -10.31 9.19 4.24
N LYS A 126 -11.44 9.83 4.56
CA LYS A 126 -11.48 10.99 5.47
C LYS A 126 -10.94 10.70 6.88
N PHE A 127 -10.78 9.43 7.24
CA PHE A 127 -10.22 8.98 8.51
C PHE A 127 -8.71 8.71 8.46
N ALA A 128 -8.10 8.78 7.28
CA ALA A 128 -6.64 8.78 7.14
C ALA A 128 -6.05 9.95 7.93
N GLN A 129 -5.05 9.67 8.75
CA GLN A 129 -4.33 10.63 9.59
C GLN A 129 -3.28 11.43 8.82
N ASN A 130 -2.79 10.90 7.70
CA ASN A 130 -1.92 11.63 6.78
C ASN A 130 -1.96 11.00 5.37
N ARG A 131 -1.32 11.67 4.42
CA ARG A 131 -1.27 11.27 2.99
C ARG A 131 0.13 10.83 2.57
N THR A 132 1.00 10.53 3.53
CA THR A 132 2.36 10.09 3.22
C THR A 132 2.33 8.70 2.58
N SER A 133 3.20 8.54 1.59
CA SER A 133 3.24 7.35 0.75
C SER A 133 4.62 6.72 0.76
N HIS A 134 4.68 5.49 0.22
CA HIS A 134 5.75 4.52 0.45
C HIS A 134 5.85 4.09 1.92
N TRP A 135 6.66 3.07 2.18
CA TRP A 135 6.86 2.51 3.52
C TRP A 135 7.69 3.43 4.43
N ASP A 136 8.39 4.42 3.89
CA ASP A 136 9.35 5.28 4.59
C ASP A 136 9.05 6.78 4.49
N GLY A 137 7.91 7.15 3.91
CA GLY A 137 7.53 8.56 3.78
C GLY A 137 8.43 9.31 2.82
N GLU A 138 8.83 8.68 1.72
CA GLU A 138 9.49 9.38 0.61
C GLU A 138 8.64 10.56 0.12
N PHE A 139 7.34 10.34 0.01
CA PHE A 139 6.36 11.28 -0.50
C PHE A 139 5.41 11.76 0.60
N PHE A 140 5.13 13.06 0.60
CA PHE A 140 4.22 13.68 1.57
C PHE A 140 2.76 13.50 1.17
N ASP A 141 2.48 13.41 -0.13
CA ASP A 141 1.14 13.29 -0.71
C ASP A 141 1.06 12.17 -1.76
N HIS A 142 -0.14 11.64 -1.98
CA HIS A 142 -0.39 10.61 -3.00
C HIS A 142 -0.05 11.10 -4.43
N SER A 143 -0.26 12.39 -4.72
CA SER A 143 0.07 12.99 -6.03
C SER A 143 1.57 12.92 -6.36
N GLU A 144 2.44 13.09 -5.36
CA GLU A 144 3.89 12.95 -5.53
C GLU A 144 4.27 11.50 -5.87
N THR A 145 3.53 10.53 -5.32
CA THR A 145 3.73 9.10 -5.57
C THR A 145 3.39 8.72 -7.01
N VAL A 146 2.28 9.25 -7.54
CA VAL A 146 1.88 9.04 -8.94
C VAL A 146 2.99 9.49 -9.87
N LEU A 147 3.43 10.74 -9.74
CA LEU A 147 4.43 11.30 -10.64
C LEU A 147 5.82 10.68 -10.44
N GLY A 148 6.18 10.40 -9.18
CA GLY A 148 7.42 9.73 -8.81
C GLY A 148 7.55 8.35 -9.44
N ASN A 149 6.46 7.56 -9.44
CA ASN A 149 6.46 6.22 -10.03
C ASN A 149 6.39 6.24 -11.56
N PHE A 150 5.53 7.08 -12.16
CA PHE A 150 5.47 7.20 -13.63
C PHE A 150 6.80 7.61 -14.26
N THR A 151 7.58 8.44 -13.56
CA THR A 151 8.87 8.93 -14.04
C THR A 151 10.07 8.22 -13.39
N GLY A 152 9.81 7.13 -12.68
CA GLY A 152 10.77 6.47 -11.80
C GLY A 152 11.15 5.05 -12.22
N ARG A 153 11.94 4.43 -11.34
CA ARG A 153 12.62 3.17 -11.62
C ARG A 153 11.68 1.98 -11.84
N ASN A 154 10.51 2.00 -11.22
CA ASN A 154 9.48 0.97 -11.37
C ASN A 154 8.92 0.90 -12.80
N MET A 155 8.87 2.04 -13.50
CA MET A 155 8.47 2.14 -14.91
C MET A 155 9.66 2.01 -15.88
N GLY A 156 10.84 1.68 -15.37
CA GLY A 156 12.08 1.50 -16.14
C GLY A 156 12.93 2.76 -16.36
N TRP A 157 12.47 3.93 -15.88
CA TRP A 157 13.20 5.19 -16.04
C TRP A 157 14.33 5.33 -15.02
N LEU A 158 15.54 5.62 -15.49
CA LEU A 158 16.68 5.97 -14.65
C LEU A 158 16.59 7.44 -14.22
N GLY A 159 17.24 7.80 -13.10
CA GLY A 159 17.15 9.14 -12.52
C GLY A 159 17.51 10.30 -13.48
N HIS A 160 18.43 10.07 -14.43
CA HIS A 160 18.82 11.06 -15.44
C HIS A 160 17.85 11.12 -16.64
N GLU A 161 16.97 10.12 -16.81
CA GLU A 161 15.99 10.04 -17.90
C GLU A 161 14.64 10.68 -17.53
N ARG A 162 14.49 11.17 -16.29
CA ARG A 162 13.22 11.70 -15.78
C ARG A 162 12.59 12.75 -16.70
N ARG A 163 13.40 13.65 -17.29
CA ARG A 163 12.91 14.67 -18.25
C ARG A 163 12.32 14.05 -19.53
N ALA A 164 12.88 12.93 -20.00
CA ALA A 164 12.32 12.21 -21.14
C ALA A 164 10.97 11.57 -20.77
N ALA A 165 10.86 10.98 -19.57
CA ALA A 165 9.61 10.44 -19.06
C ALA A 165 8.49 11.49 -19.01
N TYR A 166 8.77 12.68 -18.47
CA TYR A 166 7.83 13.81 -18.45
C TYR A 166 7.31 14.18 -19.85
N LYS A 167 8.22 14.33 -20.81
CA LYS A 167 7.87 14.63 -22.21
C LYS A 167 7.06 13.49 -22.85
N ASN A 168 7.39 12.24 -22.53
CA ASN A 168 6.68 11.08 -23.04
C ASN A 168 5.22 11.07 -22.55
N ILE A 169 4.98 11.28 -21.25
CA ILE A 169 3.63 11.37 -20.68
C ILE A 169 2.82 12.45 -21.42
N ALA A 170 3.32 13.68 -21.50
CA ALA A 170 2.62 14.77 -22.18
C ALA A 170 2.35 14.46 -23.66
N LYS A 171 3.31 13.82 -24.35
CA LYS A 171 3.16 13.44 -25.75
C LYS A 171 2.09 12.37 -25.95
N VAL A 172 2.04 11.34 -25.10
CA VAL A 172 1.01 10.29 -25.14
C VAL A 172 -0.37 10.91 -24.95
N ILE A 173 -0.56 11.75 -23.93
CA ILE A 173 -1.86 12.42 -23.69
C ILE A 173 -2.29 13.28 -24.88
N LYS A 174 -1.36 14.02 -25.49
CA LYS A 174 -1.65 14.90 -26.62
C LYS A 174 -1.84 14.16 -27.95
N LYS A 175 -1.33 12.94 -28.11
CA LYS A 175 -1.27 12.28 -29.43
C LYS A 175 -1.95 10.92 -29.50
N ASP A 176 -2.52 10.47 -28.40
CA ASP A 176 -3.40 9.31 -28.36
C ASP A 176 -4.57 9.50 -29.35
N ASP A 177 -4.65 8.63 -30.34
CA ASP A 177 -5.69 8.70 -31.39
C ASP A 177 -7.00 8.01 -30.97
N GLY A 178 -7.00 7.38 -29.79
CA GLY A 178 -8.16 6.69 -29.23
C GLY A 178 -8.40 5.29 -29.78
N THR A 179 -7.51 4.74 -30.61
CA THR A 179 -7.75 3.46 -31.31
C THR A 179 -7.37 2.23 -30.49
N SER A 180 -6.51 2.37 -29.46
CA SER A 180 -6.12 1.25 -28.59
C SER A 180 -7.33 0.62 -27.87
N GLU A 181 -7.23 -0.66 -27.52
CA GLU A 181 -8.27 -1.37 -26.76
C GLU A 181 -8.60 -0.65 -25.43
N LEU A 182 -7.56 -0.21 -24.70
CA LEU A 182 -7.72 0.57 -23.49
C LEU A 182 -8.42 1.90 -23.75
N ALA A 183 -8.12 2.59 -24.85
CA ALA A 183 -8.81 3.81 -25.21
C ALA A 183 -10.31 3.57 -25.48
N GLN A 184 -10.64 2.55 -26.28
CA GLN A 184 -12.02 2.19 -26.61
C GLN A 184 -12.85 1.82 -25.37
N LYS A 185 -12.26 1.10 -24.40
CA LYS A 185 -12.90 0.76 -23.12
C LYS A 185 -13.28 2.00 -22.30
N TYR A 186 -12.53 3.08 -22.43
CA TYR A 186 -12.70 4.31 -21.63
C TYR A 186 -13.01 5.54 -22.50
N GLY A 187 -13.85 5.37 -23.53
CA GLY A 187 -14.48 6.49 -24.24
C GLY A 187 -13.67 7.16 -25.35
N GLY A 188 -12.52 6.61 -25.76
CA GLY A 188 -11.75 7.09 -26.90
C GLY A 188 -10.46 7.81 -26.51
N SER A 189 -10.11 8.90 -27.19
CA SER A 189 -8.81 9.57 -26.99
C SER A 189 -8.72 10.36 -25.69
N TYR A 190 -7.52 10.48 -25.10
CA TYR A 190 -7.31 11.34 -23.94
C TYR A 190 -7.69 12.80 -24.20
N GLN A 191 -7.43 13.31 -25.40
CA GLN A 191 -7.80 14.67 -25.78
C GLN A 191 -9.31 14.90 -25.67
N GLN A 192 -10.13 13.98 -26.20
CA GLN A 192 -11.58 14.10 -26.15
C GLN A 192 -12.08 13.95 -24.72
N ASN A 193 -11.61 12.93 -24.00
CA ASN A 193 -11.98 12.68 -22.62
C ASN A 193 -11.70 13.89 -21.70
N ILE A 194 -10.51 14.49 -21.78
CA ILE A 194 -10.14 15.65 -20.95
C ILE A 194 -10.96 16.89 -21.34
N LEU A 195 -11.25 17.07 -22.63
CA LEU A 195 -12.12 18.14 -23.11
C LEU A 195 -13.55 17.98 -22.56
N ASP A 196 -14.09 16.77 -22.56
CA ASP A 196 -15.45 16.50 -22.08
C ASP A 196 -15.57 16.66 -20.56
N ILE A 197 -14.54 16.26 -19.80
CA ILE A 197 -14.54 16.37 -18.34
C ILE A 197 -14.35 17.81 -17.85
N SER A 198 -13.46 18.57 -18.49
CA SER A 198 -12.96 19.84 -17.93
C SER A 198 -13.08 21.05 -18.87
N GLY A 199 -13.46 20.86 -20.13
CA GLY A 199 -13.44 21.89 -21.16
C GLY A 199 -12.03 22.26 -21.65
N GLN A 200 -10.97 21.62 -21.14
CA GLN A 200 -9.59 21.95 -21.49
C GLN A 200 -9.14 21.24 -22.77
N ASN A 201 -8.63 22.02 -23.73
CA ASN A 201 -7.98 21.47 -24.91
C ASN A 201 -6.49 21.24 -24.64
N VAL A 202 -6.11 19.98 -24.43
CA VAL A 202 -4.72 19.58 -24.11
C VAL A 202 -3.68 19.97 -25.16
N GLN A 203 -4.08 20.22 -26.42
CA GLN A 203 -3.16 20.70 -27.47
C GLN A 203 -2.66 22.12 -27.20
N LYS A 204 -3.42 22.91 -26.44
CA LYS A 204 -3.07 24.30 -26.08
C LYS A 204 -2.30 24.39 -24.76
N LEU A 205 -2.22 23.29 -24.02
CA LEU A 205 -1.56 23.24 -22.72
C LEU A 205 -0.07 22.97 -22.85
N ASN A 206 0.73 23.55 -21.95
CA ASN A 206 2.12 23.14 -21.80
C ASN A 206 2.20 21.73 -21.17
N ASP A 207 3.38 21.12 -21.21
CA ASP A 207 3.54 19.73 -20.73
C ASP A 207 3.27 19.60 -19.22
N SER A 208 3.64 20.60 -18.42
CA SER A 208 3.40 20.60 -16.97
C SER A 208 1.91 20.58 -16.63
N ASP A 209 1.10 21.37 -17.32
CA ASP A 209 -0.35 21.41 -17.10
C ASP A 209 -1.01 20.08 -17.48
N VAL A 210 -0.54 19.45 -18.56
CA VAL A 210 -0.99 18.10 -18.97
C VAL A 210 -0.63 17.06 -17.93
N ILE A 211 0.59 17.12 -17.40
CA ILE A 211 1.04 16.22 -16.33
C ILE A 211 0.20 16.44 -15.06
N ASN A 212 -0.16 17.67 -14.71
CA ASN A 212 -1.00 17.95 -13.56
C ASN A 212 -2.38 17.30 -13.70
N ILE A 213 -3.01 17.35 -14.88
CA ILE A 213 -4.28 16.65 -15.15
C ILE A 213 -4.13 15.14 -14.95
N VAL A 214 -3.04 14.55 -15.45
CA VAL A 214 -2.76 13.11 -15.26
C VAL A 214 -2.61 12.75 -13.79
N VAL A 215 -1.81 13.54 -13.05
CA VAL A 215 -1.57 13.32 -11.63
C VAL A 215 -2.86 13.47 -10.82
N GLU A 216 -3.66 14.49 -11.11
CA GLU A 216 -4.96 14.73 -10.46
C GLU A 216 -5.93 13.58 -10.70
N ALA A 217 -6.10 13.14 -11.94
CA ALA A 217 -7.00 12.04 -12.30
C ALA A 217 -6.60 10.73 -11.61
N VAL A 218 -5.33 10.32 -11.70
CA VAL A 218 -4.85 9.08 -11.06
C VAL A 218 -4.93 9.19 -9.53
N THR A 219 -4.63 10.35 -8.96
CA THR A 219 -4.77 10.59 -7.52
C THR A 219 -6.23 10.50 -7.08
N ALA A 220 -7.18 11.02 -7.88
CA ALA A 220 -8.61 10.90 -7.61
C ALA A 220 -9.07 9.44 -7.62
N PHE A 221 -8.65 8.66 -8.63
CA PHE A 221 -8.90 7.22 -8.69
C PHE A 221 -8.37 6.48 -7.46
N MET A 222 -7.11 6.71 -7.09
CA MET A 222 -6.49 6.10 -5.92
C MET A 222 -7.21 6.48 -4.61
N ASN A 223 -7.62 7.75 -4.46
CA ASN A 223 -8.30 8.21 -3.26
C ASN A 223 -9.74 7.66 -3.14
N GLN A 224 -10.39 7.33 -4.25
CA GLN A 224 -11.75 6.78 -4.23
C GLN A 224 -11.78 5.31 -3.78
N GLN A 225 -10.67 4.57 -3.93
CA GLN A 225 -10.62 3.17 -3.49
C GLN A 225 -10.75 3.09 -1.98
N ASP A 226 -11.87 2.56 -1.50
CA ASP A 226 -12.21 2.51 -0.08
C ASP A 226 -13.03 1.25 0.22
N PHE A 227 -13.16 0.97 1.51
CA PHE A 227 -13.92 -0.16 2.02
C PHE A 227 -15.42 0.10 1.94
N GLN A 228 -16.21 -0.96 1.96
CA GLN A 228 -17.67 -0.88 1.87
C GLN A 228 -18.27 -0.03 2.99
N LYS A 229 -19.13 0.91 2.60
CA LYS A 229 -19.88 1.80 3.48
C LYS A 229 -21.36 1.78 3.14
N ASN A 230 -22.18 2.09 4.13
CA ASN A 230 -23.59 2.40 3.91
C ASN A 230 -23.79 3.82 3.34
N GLU A 231 -25.03 4.20 3.07
CA GLU A 231 -25.40 5.52 2.53
C GLU A 231 -25.00 6.71 3.44
N LYS A 232 -24.76 6.46 4.72
CA LYS A 232 -24.28 7.46 5.69
C LYS A 232 -22.74 7.57 5.73
N GLY A 233 -22.03 6.75 4.97
CA GLY A 233 -20.57 6.70 4.95
C GLY A 233 -19.96 5.93 6.14
N GLU A 234 -20.75 5.10 6.81
CA GLU A 234 -20.32 4.24 7.92
C GLU A 234 -19.86 2.88 7.36
N TYR A 235 -18.70 2.37 7.80
CA TYR A 235 -18.21 1.07 7.34
C TYR A 235 -19.15 -0.05 7.77
N ASN A 236 -19.41 -0.99 6.87
CA ASN A 236 -20.33 -2.09 7.12
C ASN A 236 -19.97 -3.38 6.34
N GLY A 237 -18.83 -3.46 5.66
CA GLY A 237 -18.50 -4.62 4.83
C GLY A 237 -17.96 -5.82 5.59
N SER A 238 -17.15 -5.59 6.63
CA SER A 238 -16.46 -6.68 7.33
C SER A 238 -17.30 -7.30 8.45
N PRO A 239 -17.06 -8.57 8.84
CA PRO A 239 -17.67 -9.15 10.03
C PRO A 239 -17.41 -8.36 11.32
N TYR A 240 -16.27 -7.66 11.43
CA TYR A 240 -16.01 -6.72 12.52
C TYR A 240 -16.96 -5.52 12.49
N ASP A 241 -17.16 -4.91 11.33
CA ASP A 241 -18.09 -3.78 11.20
C ASP A 241 -19.52 -4.21 11.57
N GLN A 242 -19.94 -5.39 11.09
CA GLN A 242 -21.22 -6.00 11.44
C GLN A 242 -21.33 -6.32 12.93
N PHE A 243 -20.24 -6.76 13.57
CA PHE A 243 -20.18 -6.99 15.01
C PHE A 243 -20.39 -5.70 15.79
N LEU A 244 -19.73 -4.60 15.40
CA LEU A 244 -19.96 -3.30 16.03
C LEU A 244 -21.42 -2.85 15.90
N ILE A 245 -21.99 -2.94 14.70
CA ILE A 245 -23.39 -2.59 14.42
C ILE A 245 -24.35 -3.41 15.29
N ALA A 246 -24.19 -4.73 15.34
CA ALA A 246 -25.04 -5.62 16.14
C ALA A 246 -24.97 -5.33 17.66
N ASN A 247 -23.86 -4.77 18.12
CA ASN A 247 -23.65 -4.42 19.53
C ASN A 247 -23.86 -2.92 19.82
N GLY A 248 -24.40 -2.14 18.87
CA GLY A 248 -24.71 -0.72 19.06
C GLY A 248 -23.47 0.18 19.19
N ILE A 249 -22.35 -0.20 18.59
CA ILE A 249 -21.09 0.54 18.57
C ILE A 249 -20.90 1.18 17.19
N ASP A 250 -20.51 2.46 17.16
CA ASP A 250 -20.29 3.16 15.89
C ASP A 250 -19.07 2.62 15.14
N THR A 251 -19.21 2.38 13.84
CA THR A 251 -18.11 1.93 12.96
C THR A 251 -17.22 3.07 12.46
N VAL A 252 -17.57 4.31 12.81
CA VAL A 252 -16.82 5.52 12.47
C VAL A 252 -16.84 6.53 13.62
N PRO A 253 -15.88 7.46 13.68
CA PRO A 253 -15.93 8.62 14.57
C PRO A 253 -17.21 9.44 14.43
N LYS A 254 -17.72 9.95 15.54
CA LYS A 254 -18.79 10.95 15.57
C LYS A 254 -18.31 12.28 15.00
N ASN A 255 -19.25 13.16 14.63
CA ASN A 255 -18.89 14.48 14.14
C ASN A 255 -18.04 15.25 15.17
N GLY A 256 -16.87 15.74 14.75
CA GLY A 256 -15.90 16.41 15.61
C GLY A 256 -15.04 15.50 16.50
N GLU A 257 -15.27 14.19 16.52
CA GLU A 257 -14.48 13.23 17.29
C GLU A 257 -13.17 12.90 16.56
N THR A 258 -12.03 13.04 17.25
CA THR A 258 -10.72 12.64 16.71
C THR A 258 -10.60 11.11 16.66
N ILE A 259 -9.69 10.59 15.82
CA ILE A 259 -9.41 9.14 15.79
C ILE A 259 -8.95 8.62 17.17
N PHE A 260 -8.22 9.43 17.93
CA PHE A 260 -7.80 9.05 19.28
C PHE A 260 -9.00 8.89 20.23
N GLU A 261 -9.93 9.86 20.23
CA GLU A 261 -11.15 9.81 21.04
C GLU A 261 -12.05 8.63 20.62
N TYR A 262 -12.25 8.46 19.31
CA TYR A 262 -13.00 7.33 18.74
C TYR A 262 -12.41 5.99 19.17
N THR A 263 -11.10 5.84 19.05
CA THR A 263 -10.38 4.62 19.47
C THR A 263 -10.57 4.34 20.96
N GLY A 264 -10.48 5.38 21.80
CA GLY A 264 -10.70 5.28 23.24
C GLY A 264 -12.14 4.88 23.58
N ARG A 265 -13.13 5.50 22.93
CA ARG A 265 -14.55 5.21 23.13
C ARG A 265 -14.90 3.78 22.71
N VAL A 266 -14.55 3.36 21.50
CA VAL A 266 -14.79 1.99 21.02
C VAL A 266 -14.17 0.98 21.97
N ARG A 267 -12.95 1.22 22.45
CA ARG A 267 -12.30 0.34 23.45
C ARG A 267 -13.11 0.24 24.75
N LEU A 268 -13.68 1.34 25.24
CA LEU A 268 -14.50 1.35 26.45
C LEU A 268 -15.85 0.65 26.24
N GLU A 269 -16.52 0.90 25.11
CA GLU A 269 -17.78 0.27 24.74
C GLU A 269 -17.62 -1.25 24.58
N LEU A 270 -16.56 -1.70 23.90
CA LEU A 270 -16.20 -3.12 23.79
C LEU A 270 -15.94 -3.76 25.16
N ALA A 271 -15.19 -3.09 26.05
CA ALA A 271 -14.91 -3.59 27.39
C ALA A 271 -16.17 -3.70 28.29
N ALA A 272 -17.23 -2.96 27.96
CA ALA A 272 -18.49 -2.96 28.71
C ALA A 272 -19.47 -4.05 28.23
N LEU A 273 -19.22 -4.71 27.10
CA LEU A 273 -20.09 -5.76 26.57
C LEU A 273 -20.11 -6.99 27.50
N LYS A 274 -21.29 -7.30 28.06
CA LYS A 274 -21.51 -8.50 28.90
C LYS A 274 -21.92 -9.72 28.07
N SER A 275 -22.70 -9.49 27.02
CA SER A 275 -23.27 -10.53 26.15
C SER A 275 -23.10 -10.12 24.69
N PRO A 276 -21.89 -10.28 24.11
CA PRO A 276 -21.61 -9.84 22.75
C PRO A 276 -22.47 -10.60 21.73
N GLN A 277 -23.07 -9.86 20.79
CA GLN A 277 -23.80 -10.42 19.66
C GLN A 277 -22.82 -10.79 18.54
N PHE A 278 -22.65 -12.09 18.30
CA PHE A 278 -21.72 -12.62 17.31
C PHE A 278 -22.31 -12.68 15.90
N ILE A 279 -21.42 -12.60 14.91
CA ILE A 279 -21.75 -12.63 13.49
C ILE A 279 -21.37 -13.99 12.93
N LYS A 280 -22.36 -14.73 12.42
CA LYS A 280 -22.15 -16.03 11.79
C LYS A 280 -21.23 -15.90 10.58
N LYS A 281 -20.47 -16.96 10.33
CA LYS A 281 -19.61 -17.03 9.15
C LYS A 281 -20.40 -16.98 7.85
N LYS A 282 -19.84 -16.28 6.87
CA LYS A 282 -20.32 -16.19 5.50
C LYS A 282 -19.15 -16.42 4.55
N PHE A 283 -19.39 -17.18 3.48
CA PHE A 283 -18.42 -17.39 2.42
C PHE A 283 -18.24 -16.12 1.57
N PHE A 284 -17.01 -15.65 1.43
CA PHE A 284 -16.65 -14.55 0.54
C PHE A 284 -15.97 -15.10 -0.72
N LYS A 285 -16.54 -14.83 -1.89
CA LYS A 285 -16.12 -15.36 -3.18
C LYS A 285 -14.76 -14.81 -3.61
N SER A 286 -14.49 -13.52 -3.39
CA SER A 286 -13.18 -12.90 -3.68
C SER A 286 -12.03 -13.53 -2.89
N HIS A 287 -12.33 -14.14 -1.74
CA HIS A 287 -11.35 -14.77 -0.86
C HIS A 287 -11.32 -16.30 -0.92
N GLN A 288 -12.35 -16.93 -1.51
CA GLN A 288 -12.58 -18.38 -1.48
C GLN A 288 -12.57 -18.95 -0.04
N LYS A 289 -13.12 -18.19 0.92
CA LYS A 289 -13.03 -18.49 2.35
C LYS A 289 -14.20 -17.91 3.12
N GLU A 290 -14.53 -18.54 4.25
CA GLU A 290 -15.54 -18.02 5.17
C GLU A 290 -14.94 -17.08 6.22
N PHE A 291 -15.66 -15.99 6.50
CA PHE A 291 -15.34 -15.03 7.55
C PHE A 291 -16.56 -14.76 8.41
N GLY A 292 -16.34 -14.55 9.71
CA GLY A 292 -17.35 -14.24 10.70
C GLY A 292 -16.73 -13.56 11.91
N PHE A 293 -17.53 -13.31 12.93
CA PHE A 293 -17.06 -12.77 14.20
C PHE A 293 -17.70 -13.56 15.34
N GLU A 294 -17.03 -14.63 15.80
CA GLU A 294 -17.50 -15.54 16.82
C GLU A 294 -16.59 -15.46 18.06
N GLN A 295 -16.65 -16.46 18.95
CA GLN A 295 -15.90 -16.46 20.20
C GLN A 295 -14.39 -16.30 19.98
N LYS A 296 -13.82 -16.91 18.92
CA LYS A 296 -12.37 -16.88 18.70
C LYS A 296 -11.89 -15.51 18.24
N GLU A 297 -12.64 -14.85 17.38
CA GLU A 297 -12.41 -13.47 16.94
C GLU A 297 -12.56 -12.50 18.11
N TRP A 298 -13.53 -12.74 19.00
CA TRP A 298 -13.68 -11.99 20.25
C TRP A 298 -12.47 -12.10 21.17
N GLU A 299 -11.94 -13.31 21.39
CA GLU A 299 -10.70 -13.50 22.16
C GLU A 299 -9.53 -12.75 21.51
N GLY A 300 -9.45 -12.72 20.18
CA GLY A 300 -8.43 -11.96 19.44
C GLY A 300 -8.59 -10.46 19.61
N LEU A 301 -9.81 -9.94 19.51
CA LEU A 301 -10.15 -8.53 19.70
C LEU A 301 -9.75 -8.09 21.12
N LYS A 302 -10.00 -8.91 22.15
CA LYS A 302 -9.59 -8.59 23.53
C LYS A 302 -8.08 -8.35 23.65
N VAL A 303 -7.27 -9.20 23.02
CA VAL A 303 -5.80 -9.05 22.99
C VAL A 303 -5.40 -7.81 22.19
N PHE A 304 -6.05 -7.57 21.04
CA PHE A 304 -5.76 -6.46 20.13
C PHE A 304 -6.03 -5.08 20.76
N PHE A 305 -7.23 -4.92 21.35
CA PHE A 305 -7.68 -3.68 22.01
C PHE A 305 -7.16 -3.56 23.46
N ASN A 306 -6.52 -4.61 23.99
CA ASN A 306 -6.05 -4.69 25.36
C ASN A 306 -7.19 -4.31 26.36
N ILE A 307 -8.29 -5.05 26.26
CA ILE A 307 -9.45 -4.95 27.15
C ILE A 307 -9.48 -6.13 28.13
N THR A 308 -10.29 -6.00 29.19
CA THR A 308 -10.33 -6.93 30.32
C THR A 308 -10.76 -8.35 29.92
N GLY A 309 -10.44 -9.33 30.76
CA GLY A 309 -10.76 -10.75 30.51
C GLY A 309 -9.65 -11.54 29.80
N THR A 310 -8.44 -10.98 29.74
CA THR A 310 -7.19 -11.70 29.39
C THR A 310 -6.00 -11.12 30.15
N ASN A 311 -5.01 -11.96 30.48
CA ASN A 311 -3.71 -11.52 30.98
C ASN A 311 -2.74 -11.12 29.85
N SER A 312 -3.14 -11.38 28.61
CA SER A 312 -2.39 -11.07 27.39
C SER A 312 -2.48 -9.60 27.06
N ARG A 313 -1.42 -9.09 26.43
CA ARG A 313 -1.25 -7.68 26.09
C ARG A 313 -0.64 -7.59 24.70
N GLY A 314 -1.49 -7.35 23.71
CA GLY A 314 -1.06 -7.17 22.32
C GLY A 314 -0.59 -5.74 22.00
N LEU A 315 -1.17 -4.72 22.65
CA LEU A 315 -0.94 -3.29 22.37
C LEU A 315 -1.09 -2.89 20.88
N CYS A 316 -1.74 -3.72 20.06
CA CYS A 316 -1.84 -3.55 18.61
C CYS A 316 -2.51 -2.23 18.25
N ILE A 317 -3.57 -1.89 18.98
CA ILE A 317 -4.35 -0.65 18.81
C ILE A 317 -3.53 0.63 19.00
N ALA A 318 -2.35 0.56 19.62
CA ALA A 318 -1.52 1.73 19.83
C ALA A 318 -0.87 2.27 18.54
N CYS A 319 -0.84 1.46 17.47
CA CYS A 319 -0.46 1.90 16.12
C CYS A 319 -1.58 1.60 15.11
N HIS A 320 -2.30 0.48 15.29
CA HIS A 320 -3.38 0.07 14.40
C HIS A 320 -4.74 0.56 14.91
N THR A 321 -4.97 1.87 14.81
CA THR A 321 -6.20 2.53 15.30
C THR A 321 -7.38 2.38 14.34
N PRO A 322 -8.60 2.04 14.82
CA PRO A 322 -9.79 2.01 13.97
C PRO A 322 -10.15 3.43 13.46
N PRO A 323 -10.92 3.56 12.36
CA PRO A 323 -11.59 2.48 11.64
C PRO A 323 -10.73 1.81 10.56
N LEU A 324 -9.59 2.40 10.17
CA LEU A 324 -8.69 1.86 9.14
C LEU A 324 -7.67 0.85 9.68
N PHE A 325 -7.58 0.73 11.01
CA PHE A 325 -6.56 -0.06 11.71
C PHE A 325 -5.14 0.38 11.36
N SER A 326 -4.93 1.68 11.27
CA SER A 326 -3.63 2.31 11.06
C SER A 326 -3.71 3.77 11.50
N ASP A 327 -2.67 4.23 12.18
CA ASP A 327 -2.41 5.65 12.44
C ASP A 327 -1.56 6.31 11.34
N GLN A 328 -1.17 5.52 10.33
CA GLN A 328 -0.30 5.89 9.21
C GLN A 328 1.03 6.52 9.65
N PHE A 329 1.47 6.24 10.87
CA PHE A 329 2.72 6.75 11.42
C PHE A 329 3.86 5.73 11.27
N TYR A 330 5.07 6.06 11.74
CA TYR A 330 6.29 5.31 11.45
C TYR A 330 6.89 4.68 12.70
N TYR A 331 7.05 3.35 12.68
CA TYR A 331 7.51 2.58 13.83
C TYR A 331 8.60 1.59 13.45
N ASN A 332 9.52 1.39 14.38
CA ASN A 332 10.50 0.32 14.31
C ASN A 332 10.01 -0.84 15.18
N ILE A 333 9.57 -1.90 14.53
CA ILE A 333 9.08 -3.14 15.15
C ILE A 333 10.10 -4.29 15.07
N GLY A 334 11.36 -3.98 14.80
CA GLY A 334 12.46 -4.96 14.74
C GLY A 334 12.57 -5.74 13.42
N SER A 335 11.67 -5.53 12.45
CA SER A 335 11.68 -6.27 11.17
C SER A 335 12.93 -6.03 10.35
N THR A 336 13.35 -4.78 10.17
CA THR A 336 14.61 -4.44 9.47
C THR A 336 15.85 -5.04 10.14
N GLN A 337 15.92 -4.98 11.48
CA GLN A 337 17.08 -5.51 12.21
C GLN A 337 17.15 -7.04 12.07
N PHE A 338 16.02 -7.74 12.26
CA PHE A 338 15.95 -9.18 11.99
C PHE A 338 16.36 -9.51 10.56
N GLU A 339 15.85 -8.76 9.59
CA GLU A 339 16.17 -9.01 8.19
C GLU A 339 17.67 -8.86 7.89
N TYR A 340 18.32 -7.86 8.47
CA TYR A 340 19.74 -7.63 8.31
C TYR A 340 20.59 -8.67 9.05
N GLU A 341 20.24 -8.99 10.30
CA GLU A 341 20.99 -9.94 11.13
C GLU A 341 20.81 -11.41 10.71
N ASP A 342 19.71 -11.75 10.02
CA ASP A 342 19.52 -13.03 9.34
C ASP A 342 20.62 -13.28 8.28
N ILE A 343 21.18 -12.21 7.70
CA ILE A 343 22.26 -12.27 6.71
C ILE A 343 23.63 -12.07 7.35
N HIS A 344 23.77 -11.09 8.26
CA HIS A 344 25.06 -10.64 8.77
C HIS A 344 25.40 -11.12 10.18
N GLY A 345 24.49 -11.84 10.84
CA GLY A 345 24.63 -12.35 12.20
C GLY A 345 24.13 -11.37 13.27
N ILE A 346 23.82 -11.90 14.45
CA ILE A 346 23.27 -11.17 15.60
C ILE A 346 24.21 -10.03 16.05
N GLY A 347 23.65 -8.84 16.27
CA GLY A 347 24.37 -7.64 16.74
C GLY A 347 25.07 -6.85 15.63
N SER A 348 25.11 -7.37 14.40
CA SER A 348 25.68 -6.67 13.26
C SER A 348 24.92 -5.39 12.88
N PHE A 349 23.61 -5.31 13.15
CA PHE A 349 22.83 -4.10 12.89
C PHE A 349 23.22 -2.95 13.83
N ASN A 350 23.54 -3.25 15.10
CA ASN A 350 24.04 -2.26 16.06
C ASN A 350 25.42 -1.74 15.63
N GLN A 351 26.29 -2.61 15.13
CA GLN A 351 27.59 -2.23 14.57
C GLN A 351 27.42 -1.31 13.36
N LEU A 352 26.54 -1.68 12.42
CA LEU A 352 26.19 -0.84 11.28
C LEU A 352 25.67 0.53 11.76
N ALA A 353 24.70 0.55 12.67
CA ALA A 353 24.09 1.78 13.19
C ALA A 353 25.11 2.74 13.82
N ALA A 354 26.12 2.20 14.52
CA ALA A 354 27.20 2.99 15.11
C ALA A 354 28.14 3.65 14.06
N THR A 355 28.15 3.15 12.83
CA THR A 355 28.98 3.69 11.72
C THR A 355 28.21 4.63 10.79
N LEU A 356 26.90 4.79 11.00
CA LEU A 356 26.09 5.62 10.12
C LEU A 356 26.52 7.10 10.22
N PRO A 357 26.58 7.81 9.08
CA PRO A 357 26.99 9.20 9.06
C PRO A 357 25.99 10.09 9.81
N SER A 358 26.50 11.18 10.39
CA SER A 358 25.69 12.22 11.01
C SER A 358 24.72 12.86 10.02
N TYR A 359 23.79 13.68 10.53
CA TYR A 359 22.87 14.43 9.66
C TYR A 359 23.62 15.36 8.69
N GLN A 360 24.72 15.97 9.14
CA GLN A 360 25.58 16.86 8.37
C GLN A 360 26.38 16.09 7.31
N ASP A 361 26.92 14.93 7.68
CA ASP A 361 27.90 14.21 6.84
C ASP A 361 27.26 13.27 5.82
N ARG A 362 26.01 12.84 6.04
CA ARG A 362 25.37 11.83 5.16
C ARG A 362 25.13 12.29 3.72
N GLY A 363 25.14 13.60 3.46
CA GLY A 363 24.89 14.16 2.14
C GLY A 363 23.66 13.55 1.43
N LYS A 364 23.87 13.06 0.20
CA LYS A 364 22.83 12.37 -0.61
C LYS A 364 22.74 10.87 -0.36
N LYS A 365 23.59 10.29 0.50
CA LYS A 365 23.65 8.84 0.73
C LYS A 365 22.34 8.35 1.36
N LYS A 366 21.73 7.36 0.73
CA LYS A 366 20.59 6.61 1.27
C LYS A 366 21.05 5.18 1.52
N TYR A 367 20.45 4.55 2.52
CA TYR A 367 20.54 3.13 2.79
C TYR A 367 19.14 2.57 2.52
N ALA A 368 18.87 2.38 1.24
CA ALA A 368 17.59 1.93 0.70
C ALA A 368 17.87 0.76 -0.24
N ASP A 369 18.45 -0.31 0.32
CA ASP A 369 18.83 -1.53 -0.39
C ASP A 369 18.55 -2.76 0.49
N ARG A 370 18.60 -3.95 -0.08
CA ARG A 370 18.37 -5.21 0.62
C ARG A 370 19.70 -5.75 1.18
N PRO A 371 19.75 -6.26 2.41
CA PRO A 371 20.95 -6.89 2.95
C PRO A 371 21.47 -8.01 2.04
N THR A 372 22.78 -8.05 1.86
CA THR A 372 23.46 -9.10 1.08
C THR A 372 24.75 -9.49 1.77
N LEU A 373 25.13 -10.76 1.70
CA LEU A 373 26.39 -11.24 2.28
C LEU A 373 27.62 -10.48 1.77
N ALA A 374 27.59 -9.98 0.53
CA ALA A 374 28.71 -9.33 -0.11
C ALA A 374 28.92 -7.86 0.29
N ASP A 375 27.89 -7.19 0.84
CA ASP A 375 27.94 -5.75 1.14
C ASP A 375 27.12 -5.41 2.39
N ALA A 376 27.84 -5.18 3.50
CA ALA A 376 27.26 -4.80 4.79
C ALA A 376 26.65 -3.39 4.80
N GLN A 377 26.87 -2.55 3.78
CA GLN A 377 26.20 -1.25 3.67
C GLN A 377 24.83 -1.35 2.99
N LYS A 378 24.46 -2.50 2.44
CA LYS A 378 23.12 -2.70 1.90
C LYS A 378 22.14 -3.03 3.01
N VAL A 379 21.18 -2.15 3.20
CA VAL A 379 20.20 -2.20 4.28
C VAL A 379 19.12 -1.18 3.99
N ASP A 380 17.89 -1.44 4.41
CA ASP A 380 16.78 -0.51 4.28
C ASP A 380 16.51 0.18 5.62
N LEU A 381 16.99 1.41 5.79
CA LEU A 381 16.80 2.16 7.04
C LEU A 381 15.44 2.86 7.15
N GLY A 382 14.50 2.63 6.22
CA GLY A 382 13.16 3.20 6.27
C GLY A 382 13.18 4.72 6.29
N LEU A 383 12.40 5.32 7.20
CA LEU A 383 12.19 6.77 7.33
C LEU A 383 13.49 7.58 7.45
N TRP A 384 14.58 7.01 7.97
CA TRP A 384 15.89 7.65 8.03
C TRP A 384 16.35 8.19 6.68
N ASN A 385 16.02 7.48 5.60
CA ASN A 385 16.38 7.83 4.22
C ASN A 385 15.76 9.14 3.73
N PHE A 386 14.66 9.60 4.33
CA PHE A 386 13.88 10.73 3.84
C PHE A 386 13.70 11.84 4.88
N PHE A 387 13.81 11.53 6.17
CA PHE A 387 13.81 12.52 7.24
C PHE A 387 14.89 13.58 7.00
N GLY A 388 14.48 14.85 7.04
CA GLY A 388 15.29 16.05 6.78
C GLY A 388 15.60 16.34 5.31
N ARG A 389 15.20 15.46 4.38
CA ARG A 389 15.28 15.70 2.93
C ARG A 389 13.94 16.17 2.38
N ASN A 390 12.84 15.53 2.79
CA ASN A 390 11.48 16.00 2.53
C ASN A 390 11.02 16.88 3.71
N LYS A 391 10.80 18.17 3.49
CA LYS A 391 10.51 19.14 4.56
C LYS A 391 9.16 18.88 5.22
N ASP A 392 8.14 18.52 4.45
CA ASP A 392 6.77 18.32 4.95
C ASP A 392 6.66 17.02 5.75
N VAL A 393 7.28 15.94 5.26
CA VAL A 393 7.42 14.70 6.04
C VAL A 393 8.21 14.97 7.32
N THR A 394 9.32 15.71 7.26
CA THR A 394 10.11 16.07 8.45
C THR A 394 9.28 16.82 9.48
N LYS A 395 8.45 17.78 9.03
CA LYS A 395 7.56 18.55 9.88
C LYS A 395 6.52 17.65 10.55
N LEU A 396 5.85 16.77 9.79
CA LEU A 396 4.89 15.79 10.31
C LEU A 396 5.51 14.91 11.40
N ILE A 397 6.71 14.38 11.15
CA ILE A 397 7.41 13.51 12.10
C ILE A 397 7.76 14.27 13.38
N LYS A 398 8.29 15.50 13.28
CA LYS A 398 8.63 16.32 14.46
C LYS A 398 7.41 16.68 15.29
N GLN A 399 6.29 17.02 14.65
CA GLN A 399 5.04 17.34 15.35
C GLN A 399 4.55 16.19 16.23
N ARG A 400 4.84 14.94 15.85
CA ARG A 400 4.42 13.76 16.61
C ARG A 400 5.45 13.28 17.62
N LEU A 401 6.75 13.39 17.33
CA LEU A 401 7.81 12.81 18.15
C LEU A 401 8.55 13.78 19.05
N CYS A 402 8.59 15.07 18.71
CA CYS A 402 9.31 16.07 19.51
C CYS A 402 8.35 16.75 20.49
N ARG A 403 8.77 16.93 21.74
CA ARG A 403 8.03 17.71 22.74
C ARG A 403 7.85 19.17 22.32
N ASP A 404 8.88 19.72 21.69
CA ASP A 404 8.90 21.05 21.09
C ASP A 404 9.41 20.91 19.64
N PRO A 405 8.51 20.83 18.64
CA PRO A 405 8.88 20.65 17.25
C PRO A 405 9.77 21.76 16.68
N GLU A 406 9.61 23.00 17.15
CA GLU A 406 10.38 24.16 16.70
C GLU A 406 11.83 24.08 17.19
N ASN A 407 12.03 23.56 18.42
CA ASN A 407 13.34 23.39 19.03
C ASN A 407 13.87 21.94 18.97
N CYS A 408 13.52 21.20 17.91
CA CYS A 408 13.97 19.82 17.68
C CYS A 408 14.95 19.74 16.50
N PRO A 409 16.28 19.86 16.70
CA PRO A 409 17.25 19.80 15.61
C PRO A 409 17.23 18.47 14.87
N ASN A 410 17.33 18.49 13.53
CA ASN A 410 17.33 17.27 12.72
C ASN A 410 18.46 16.32 13.11
N GLU A 411 19.62 16.85 13.48
CA GLU A 411 20.77 16.06 13.96
C GLU A 411 20.43 15.18 15.16
N LYS A 412 19.68 15.72 16.14
CA LYS A 412 19.28 14.97 17.33
C LYS A 412 18.13 14.01 17.06
N ALA A 413 17.26 14.32 16.10
CA ALA A 413 16.10 13.50 15.76
C ALA A 413 16.44 12.34 14.81
N LEU A 414 17.39 12.53 13.89
CA LEU A 414 17.71 11.58 12.82
C LEU A 414 18.03 10.16 13.33
N PRO A 415 18.84 9.95 14.38
CA PRO A 415 19.14 8.61 14.88
C PRO A 415 17.87 7.81 15.23
N PHE A 416 16.82 8.46 15.73
CA PHE A 416 15.57 7.81 16.07
C PHE A 416 14.72 7.42 14.86
N MET A 417 15.09 7.80 13.63
CA MET A 417 14.35 7.46 12.40
C MET A 417 14.76 6.13 11.80
N LEU A 418 15.84 5.52 12.32
CA LEU A 418 16.37 4.25 11.85
C LEU A 418 15.31 3.14 11.91
N ALA A 419 15.17 2.43 10.78
CA ALA A 419 14.30 1.27 10.62
C ALA A 419 12.81 1.52 10.93
N ARG A 420 12.38 2.79 10.92
CA ARG A 420 10.95 3.10 11.08
C ARG A 420 10.25 2.98 9.73
N VAL A 421 9.20 2.18 9.69
CA VAL A 421 8.32 2.00 8.52
C VAL A 421 6.89 2.36 8.86
N LYS A 422 6.14 2.81 7.86
CA LYS A 422 4.75 3.25 7.98
C LYS A 422 3.85 2.09 8.42
N THR A 423 2.96 2.33 9.39
CA THR A 423 1.92 1.40 9.83
C THR A 423 0.96 1.10 8.67
N PRO A 424 0.90 -0.13 8.12
CA PRO A 424 -0.08 -0.47 7.10
C PRO A 424 -1.49 -0.58 7.72
N GLY A 425 -2.52 -0.36 6.91
CA GLY A 425 -3.90 -0.73 7.29
C GLY A 425 -4.04 -2.24 7.46
N LEU A 426 -4.93 -2.68 8.33
CA LEU A 426 -5.16 -4.11 8.61
C LEU A 426 -6.49 -4.65 8.05
N ARG A 427 -7.21 -3.85 7.27
CA ARG A 427 -8.36 -4.34 6.51
C ARG A 427 -7.87 -5.15 5.30
N GLN A 428 -8.63 -6.17 4.91
CA GLN A 428 -8.37 -7.00 3.73
C GLN A 428 -7.02 -7.76 3.72
N LEU A 429 -6.47 -8.13 4.88
CA LEU A 429 -5.16 -8.79 4.97
C LEU A 429 -5.10 -10.17 4.30
N ASN A 430 -6.22 -10.84 4.07
CA ASN A 430 -6.23 -12.13 3.37
C ASN A 430 -5.89 -11.98 1.88
N LEU A 431 -5.97 -10.76 1.32
CA LEU A 431 -5.61 -10.46 -0.07
C LEU A 431 -4.31 -9.66 -0.19
N SER A 432 -3.63 -9.36 0.92
CA SER A 432 -2.43 -8.50 0.92
C SER A 432 -1.10 -9.23 1.13
N ALA A 433 -1.12 -10.55 1.23
CA ALA A 433 0.10 -11.35 1.34
C ALA A 433 0.96 -11.23 0.07
N PRO A 434 2.29 -11.24 0.19
CA PRO A 434 3.07 -11.43 1.43
C PRO A 434 3.15 -10.17 2.32
N TYR A 435 3.61 -10.33 3.56
CA TYR A 435 3.51 -9.31 4.61
C TYR A 435 4.83 -8.59 4.91
N PHE A 436 4.67 -7.41 5.54
CA PHE A 436 5.71 -6.40 5.83
C PHE A 436 6.30 -5.74 4.58
N HIS A 437 7.03 -4.64 4.81
CA HIS A 437 7.66 -3.83 3.76
C HIS A 437 8.64 -4.62 2.89
N HIS A 438 9.15 -5.73 3.40
CA HIS A 438 10.10 -6.60 2.71
C HIS A 438 9.47 -7.87 2.12
N GLY A 439 8.17 -8.12 2.34
CA GLY A 439 7.45 -9.26 1.75
C GLY A 439 7.98 -10.64 2.12
N LYS A 440 8.66 -10.81 3.27
CA LYS A 440 9.33 -12.10 3.62
C LYS A 440 8.37 -13.11 4.26
N LEU A 441 7.19 -12.70 4.73
CA LEU A 441 6.27 -13.58 5.45
C LEU A 441 5.06 -13.87 4.58
N ASN A 442 4.75 -15.15 4.38
CA ASN A 442 3.74 -15.57 3.40
C ASN A 442 2.36 -15.72 4.05
N THR A 443 2.31 -15.90 5.38
CA THR A 443 1.06 -16.13 6.10
C THR A 443 0.78 -15.06 7.15
N LEU A 444 -0.51 -14.78 7.37
CA LEU A 444 -0.94 -13.84 8.40
C LEU A 444 -0.51 -14.32 9.80
N ARG A 445 -0.52 -15.63 10.03
CA ARG A 445 0.02 -16.26 11.24
C ARG A 445 1.46 -15.83 11.51
N GLU A 446 2.36 -15.96 10.53
CA GLU A 446 3.77 -15.57 10.66
C GLU A 446 3.89 -14.07 10.95
N ALA A 447 3.10 -13.24 10.26
CA ALA A 447 3.11 -11.79 10.47
C ALA A 447 2.68 -11.40 11.90
N VAL A 448 1.72 -12.11 12.50
CA VAL A 448 1.34 -11.92 13.90
C VAL A 448 2.41 -12.47 14.85
N ASP A 449 2.98 -13.64 14.54
CA ASP A 449 3.99 -14.29 15.38
C ASP A 449 5.31 -13.50 15.45
N HIS A 450 5.62 -12.72 14.40
CA HIS A 450 6.75 -11.77 14.40
C HIS A 450 6.79 -10.89 15.66
N TYR A 451 5.63 -10.37 16.11
CA TYR A 451 5.56 -9.52 17.30
C TYR A 451 5.95 -10.28 18.58
N ARG A 452 5.60 -11.56 18.69
CA ARG A 452 6.01 -12.43 19.81
C ARG A 452 7.51 -12.69 19.74
N LEU A 453 8.02 -13.05 18.56
CA LEU A 453 9.45 -13.33 18.35
C LEU A 453 10.33 -12.11 18.67
N VAL A 454 9.93 -10.91 18.25
CA VAL A 454 10.64 -9.67 18.61
C VAL A 454 10.58 -9.41 20.11
N ASN A 455 9.45 -9.63 20.78
CA ASN A 455 9.36 -9.49 22.23
C ASN A 455 10.34 -10.42 22.96
N GLU A 456 10.37 -11.70 22.57
CA GLU A 456 11.26 -12.71 23.14
C GLU A 456 12.73 -12.36 22.90
N ALA A 457 13.09 -12.04 21.66
CA ALA A 457 14.43 -11.63 21.27
C ALA A 457 14.89 -10.37 22.01
N SER A 458 14.00 -9.40 22.26
CA SER A 458 14.35 -8.15 22.95
C SER A 458 14.82 -8.32 24.40
N ARG A 459 14.69 -9.53 24.97
CA ARG A 459 15.23 -9.89 26.29
C ARG A 459 16.69 -10.34 26.25
N GLN A 460 17.18 -10.72 25.07
CA GLN A 460 18.51 -11.32 24.87
C GLN A 460 19.37 -10.52 23.89
N MET A 461 18.74 -9.80 22.97
CA MET A 461 19.36 -9.01 21.91
C MET A 461 19.13 -7.52 22.16
N ASP A 462 20.12 -6.71 21.81
CA ASP A 462 19.98 -5.26 21.83
C ASP A 462 19.42 -4.77 20.50
N PHE A 463 18.24 -4.15 20.53
CA PHE A 463 17.63 -3.58 19.34
C PHE A 463 17.86 -2.07 19.26
N VAL A 464 18.34 -1.62 18.11
CA VAL A 464 18.51 -0.19 17.83
C VAL A 464 17.14 0.46 17.68
N ASN A 465 16.77 1.35 18.61
CA ASN A 465 15.55 2.15 18.55
C ASN A 465 14.23 1.37 18.39
N LEU A 466 14.17 0.12 18.87
CA LEU A 466 12.92 -0.64 18.91
C LEU A 466 11.85 0.10 19.70
N ASP A 467 10.63 0.14 19.15
CA ASP A 467 9.50 0.77 19.82
C ASP A 467 9.32 0.20 21.24
N PRO A 468 9.27 1.03 22.30
CA PRO A 468 9.21 0.56 23.68
C PRO A 468 8.02 -0.36 23.97
N ARG A 469 6.92 -0.25 23.21
CA ARG A 469 5.74 -1.12 23.38
C ARG A 469 6.04 -2.57 23.04
N MET A 470 6.98 -2.83 22.12
CA MET A 470 7.39 -4.18 21.71
C MET A 470 7.97 -5.00 22.87
N ARG A 471 8.67 -4.35 23.81
CA ARG A 471 9.22 -4.99 25.03
C ARG A 471 8.14 -5.34 26.05
N ASN A 472 6.99 -4.67 26.00
CA ASN A 472 5.91 -4.80 26.96
C ASN A 472 4.78 -5.75 26.51
N LEU A 473 4.94 -6.39 25.35
CA LEU A 473 3.99 -7.36 24.83
C LEU A 473 3.94 -8.61 25.72
N ARG A 474 2.74 -9.18 25.82
CA ARG A 474 2.48 -10.50 26.43
C ARG A 474 1.54 -11.25 25.52
N ILE A 475 2.10 -11.89 24.50
CA ILE A 475 1.36 -12.63 23.48
C ILE A 475 1.89 -14.05 23.49
N GLY A 476 1.05 -15.03 23.83
CA GLY A 476 1.35 -16.44 23.71
C GLY A 476 0.92 -17.03 22.36
N ILE A 477 1.25 -18.30 22.12
CA ILE A 477 0.87 -19.01 20.89
C ILE A 477 -0.66 -19.06 20.69
N SER A 478 -1.43 -19.20 21.78
CA SER A 478 -2.90 -19.11 21.73
C SER A 478 -3.38 -17.74 21.28
N ASP A 479 -2.73 -16.68 21.74
CA ASP A 479 -3.08 -15.30 21.37
C ASP A 479 -2.78 -15.04 19.92
N VAL A 480 -1.66 -15.54 19.39
CA VAL A 480 -1.35 -15.49 17.95
C VAL A 480 -2.50 -16.12 17.14
N ARG A 481 -3.03 -17.26 17.60
CA ARG A 481 -4.19 -17.94 17.00
C ARG A 481 -5.47 -17.12 16.99
N ASN A 482 -5.76 -16.45 18.09
CA ASN A 482 -6.95 -15.62 18.25
C ASN A 482 -6.81 -14.30 17.50
N LEU A 483 -5.62 -13.69 17.49
CA LEU A 483 -5.33 -12.46 16.77
C LEU A 483 -5.52 -12.63 15.26
N GLU A 484 -5.00 -13.68 14.61
CA GLU A 484 -5.30 -13.82 13.17
C GLU A 484 -6.79 -14.11 12.92
N ALA A 485 -7.52 -14.75 13.86
CA ALA A 485 -8.96 -14.91 13.69
C ALA A 485 -9.64 -13.53 13.64
N PHE A 486 -9.33 -12.66 14.62
CA PHE A 486 -9.80 -11.28 14.64
C PHE A 486 -9.40 -10.50 13.37
N LEU A 487 -8.14 -10.59 12.95
CA LEU A 487 -7.67 -9.90 11.73
C LEU A 487 -8.35 -10.44 10.47
N ASN A 488 -8.71 -11.73 10.43
CA ASN A 488 -9.53 -12.28 9.34
C ASN A 488 -10.94 -11.68 9.33
N ALA A 489 -11.50 -11.31 10.48
CA ALA A 489 -12.80 -10.63 10.57
C ALA A 489 -12.78 -9.18 10.07
N LEU A 490 -11.61 -8.65 9.66
CA LEU A 490 -11.45 -7.34 9.01
C LEU A 490 -11.46 -7.41 7.47
N ASN A 491 -11.66 -8.60 6.89
CA ASN A 491 -11.88 -8.75 5.45
C ASN A 491 -13.36 -8.50 5.12
N GLU A 492 -13.63 -8.06 3.89
CA GLU A 492 -14.97 -7.85 3.34
C GLU A 492 -15.05 -8.43 1.93
N GLU A 493 -16.26 -8.69 1.44
CA GLU A 493 -16.42 -9.10 0.03
C GLU A 493 -16.12 -7.90 -0.88
N LEU A 494 -15.34 -8.12 -1.95
CA LEU A 494 -15.02 -7.11 -2.97
C LEU A 494 -16.17 -6.83 -3.93
#